data_AF-A0A7J4B8A8-F1
#
_entry.id   AF-A0A7J4B8A8-F1
#
_cell.length_a   1.000
_cell.length_b   1.000
_cell.length_c   1.000
_cell.angle_alpha   90.00
_cell.angle_beta   90.00
_cell.angle_gamma   90.00
#
_symmetry.space_group_name_H-M   'P 1'
#
loop_
_entity.id
_entity.type
_entity.pdbx_description
1 polymer ?
#
loop_
_entity_poly.entity_id
_entity_poly.type
_entity_poly.pdbx_seq_one_letter_code
_entity_poly.pdbx_strand_id
1 'polypeptide(L)' 'MGLVVMLAVAVFMNMFNLVFGAIGGFVHSMRLCFVEFLPKWYDGNGREFMPFTLKIEKHVTLGKIR' A
#
# COMPACT_ATOMS: atom_id res chain seq x y z
N MET A 1 -39.85 13.75 9.85
CA MET A 1 -38.81 13.93 8.81
C MET A 1 -37.48 14.45 9.37
N GLY A 2 -37.46 15.45 10.26
CA GLY A 2 -36.19 16.00 10.80
C GLY A 2 -35.32 15.05 11.64
N LEU A 3 -35.94 14.13 12.39
CA LEU A 3 -35.19 13.20 13.26
C LEU A 3 -34.36 12.18 12.46
N VAL A 4 -34.88 11.72 11.32
CA VAL A 4 -34.16 10.81 10.41
C VAL A 4 -32.95 11.51 9.78
N VAL A 5 -33.13 12.78 9.41
CA VAL A 5 -32.04 13.60 8.83
C VAL A 5 -30.94 13.85 9.87
N MET A 6 -31.29 14.17 11.12
CA MET A 6 -30.28 14.32 12.19
C MET A 6 -29.50 13.04 12.45
N LEU A 7 -30.18 11.88 12.47
CA LEU A 7 -29.52 10.59 12.71
C LEU A 7 -28.56 10.23 11.56
N ALA A 8 -28.97 10.47 10.31
CA ALA A 8 -28.12 10.26 9.14
C ALA A 8 -26.86 11.15 9.16
N VAL A 9 -27.02 12.45 9.46
CA VAL A 9 -25.88 13.38 9.53
C VAL A 9 -24.96 13.06 10.70
N ALA A 10 -25.50 12.67 11.85
CA ALA A 10 -24.71 12.29 13.02
C ALA A 10 -23.84 11.06 12.74
N VAL A 11 -24.38 10.02 12.11
CA VAL A 11 -23.61 8.82 11.75
C VAL A 11 -22.53 9.16 10.73
N PHE A 12 -22.85 9.94 9.71
CA PHE A 12 -21.90 10.35 8.68
C PHE A 12 -20.74 11.14 9.28
N MET A 13 -21.03 12.19 10.07
CA MET A 13 -20.01 13.01 10.71
C MET A 13 -19.11 12.18 11.65
N ASN A 14 -19.68 11.22 12.39
CA ASN A 14 -18.89 10.33 13.26
C ASN A 14 -17.98 9.39 12.47
N MET A 15 -18.44 8.80 11.36
CA MET A 15 -17.59 7.98 10.50
C MET A 15 -16.43 8.78 9.93
N PHE A 16 -16.69 10.00 9.44
CA PHE A 16 -15.64 10.87 8.92
C PHE A 16 -14.63 11.25 10.01
N ASN A 17 -15.10 11.61 11.20
CA ASN A 17 -14.23 11.95 12.32
C ASN A 17 -13.32 10.77 12.72
N LEU A 18 -13.86 9.56 12.77
CA LEU A 18 -13.09 8.35 13.05
C LEU A 18 -12.02 8.09 11.98
N VAL A 19 -12.39 8.20 10.70
CA VAL A 19 -11.48 7.97 9.57
C VAL A 19 -10.33 8.97 9.58
N PHE A 20 -10.63 10.26 9.72
CA PHE A 20 -9.60 11.29 9.77
C PHE A 20 -8.71 11.18 11.02
N GLY A 21 -9.29 10.83 12.17
CA GLY A 21 -8.52 10.56 13.39
C GLY A 21 -7.57 9.37 13.24
N ALA A 22 -8.03 8.27 12.64
CA ALA A 22 -7.22 7.08 12.40
C ALA A 22 -6.10 7.34 11.37
N ILE A 23 -6.41 8.00 10.26
CA ILE A 23 -5.42 8.36 9.23
C ILE A 23 -4.38 9.33 9.82
N GLY A 24 -4.81 10.34 10.57
CA GLY A 24 -3.91 11.30 11.21
C GLY A 24 -2.94 10.62 12.19
N GLY A 25 -3.46 9.74 13.06
CA GLY A 25 -2.63 8.94 13.96
C GLY A 25 -1.66 8.03 13.21
N PHE A 26 -2.14 7.34 12.17
CA PHE A 26 -1.34 6.43 11.37
C PHE A 26 -0.19 7.12 10.63
N VAL A 27 -0.44 8.27 9.99
CA VAL A 27 0.59 9.05 9.29
C VAL A 27 1.65 9.58 10.26
N HIS A 28 1.24 10.00 11.46
CA HIS A 28 2.18 10.49 12.47
C HIS A 28 3.09 9.36 12.98
N SER A 29 2.53 8.18 13.29
CA SER A 29 3.34 7.00 13.65
C SER A 29 4.24 6.54 12.50
N MET A 30 3.76 6.60 11.26
CA MET A 30 4.55 6.25 10.08
C MET A 30 5.74 7.19 9.88
N ARG A 31 5.59 8.48 10.16
CA ARG A 31 6.72 9.44 10.12
C ARG A 31 7.83 9.03 11.08
N LEU A 32 7.49 8.65 12.32
CA LEU A 32 8.50 8.16 13.27
C LEU A 32 9.10 6.83 12.80
N CYS A 33 8.30 5.92 12.23
CA CYS A 33 8.82 4.67 11.67
C CYS A 33 9.86 4.92 10.56
N PHE A 34 9.61 5.89 9.68
CA PHE A 34 10.54 6.27 8.62
C PHE A 34 11.82 6.93 9.14
N VAL A 35 11.72 7.81 10.14
CA VAL A 35 12.87 8.60 10.61
C VAL A 35 13.67 7.89 11.69
N GLU A 36 13.03 7.11 12.56
CA GLU A 36 13.66 6.52 13.73
C GLU A 36 14.01 5.05 13.53
N PHE A 37 13.19 4.31 12.78
CA PHE A 37 13.35 2.86 12.64
C PHE A 37 14.09 2.46 11.35
N LEU A 38 13.73 3.06 10.21
CA LEU A 38 14.36 2.75 8.92
C LEU A 38 15.88 2.97 8.89
N PRO A 39 16.46 4.12 9.32
CA PRO A 39 17.91 4.32 9.25
C PRO A 39 18.70 3.45 10.22
N LYS A 40 18.05 2.81 11.21
CA LYS A 40 18.70 1.92 12.17
C LYS A 40 18.97 0.52 11.59
N TRP A 41 18.15 0.08 10.63
CA TRP A 41 18.14 -1.31 10.15
C TRP A 41 18.18 -1.45 8.62
N TYR A 42 17.86 -0.39 7.88
CA TYR A 42 17.83 -0.38 6.42
C TYR A 42 19.03 0.43 5.89
N ASP A 43 20.13 -0.28 5.65
CA ASP A 43 21.40 0.31 5.16
C ASP A 43 21.35 0.67 3.66
N GLY A 44 20.23 0.38 2.96
CA GLY A 44 20.08 0.63 1.52
C GLY A 44 21.02 -0.19 0.61
N ASN A 45 21.90 -1.02 1.18
CA ASN A 45 22.91 -1.83 0.52
C ASN A 45 22.43 -3.27 0.17
N GLY A 46 21.11 -3.49 0.07
CA GLY A 46 20.57 -4.76 -0.39
C GLY A 46 20.77 -4.89 -1.90
N ARG A 47 21.49 -5.93 -2.38
CA ARG A 47 21.46 -6.26 -3.81
C ARG A 47 20.04 -6.70 -4.16
N GLU A 48 19.45 -6.10 -5.18
CA GLU A 48 18.20 -6.59 -5.76
C GLU A 48 18.37 -8.08 -6.08
N PHE A 49 17.51 -8.90 -5.48
CA PHE A 49 17.47 -10.32 -5.79
C PHE A 49 16.98 -10.45 -7.22
N MET A 50 17.92 -10.64 -8.15
CA MET A 50 17.62 -11.02 -9.52
C MET A 50 17.44 -12.53 -9.50
N PRO A 51 16.19 -13.06 -9.49
CA PRO A 51 16.00 -14.49 -9.64
C PRO A 51 16.70 -14.92 -10.93
N PHE A 52 17.36 -16.08 -10.90
CA PHE A 52 17.89 -16.70 -12.10
C PHE A 52 16.74 -16.79 -13.11
N THR A 53 16.75 -15.88 -14.09
CA THR A 53 15.90 -15.97 -15.26
C THR A 53 16.42 -17.18 -16.01
N LEU A 54 15.92 -18.36 -15.63
CA LEU A 54 15.82 -19.49 -16.52
C LEU A 54 15.08 -18.92 -17.73
N LYS A 55 15.84 -18.54 -18.77
CA LYS A 55 15.31 -18.40 -20.10
C LYS A 55 14.74 -19.78 -20.41
N ILE A 56 13.49 -20.00 -20.04
CA ILE A 56 12.67 -21.03 -20.65
C ILE A 56 12.61 -20.52 -22.09
N GLU A 57 13.55 -20.99 -22.91
CA GLU A 57 13.50 -20.82 -24.35
C GLU A 57 12.06 -21.16 -24.72
N LYS A 58 11.30 -20.12 -25.06
CA LYS A 58 9.98 -20.28 -25.66
C LYS A 58 10.21 -21.30 -26.76
N HIS A 59 9.68 -22.51 -26.57
CA HIS A 59 9.66 -23.53 -27.59
C HIS A 59 9.30 -22.82 -28.88
N VAL A 60 10.30 -22.61 -29.74
CA VAL A 60 10.10 -22.00 -31.03
C VAL A 60 9.24 -23.02 -31.76
N THR A 61 7.93 -22.79 -31.79
CA THR A 61 7.07 -23.41 -32.79
C THR A 61 7.56 -22.84 -34.11
N LEU A 62 8.53 -23.53 -34.70
CA LEU A 62 9.01 -23.35 -36.07
C LEU A 62 7.83 -23.63 -37.00
N GLY A 63 7.00 -22.61 -37.18
CA GLY A 63 5.98 -22.54 -38.21
C GLY A 63 6.66 -22.34 -39.56
N LYS A 64 7.10 -23.45 -40.15
CA LYS A 64 7.40 -23.57 -41.59
C LYS A 64 6.19 -23.08 -42.38
N ILE A 65 6.33 -22.02 -43.18
CA ILE A 65 5.43 -21.76 -44.30
C ILE A 65 6.17 -20.99 -45.42
N ARG A 66 6.12 -21.65 -46.57
CA ARG A 66 6.50 -21.36 -47.96
C ARG A 66 7.00 -19.96 -48.33
#